data_AF-A0A5N5PQR0-F1
#
_entry.id   AF-A0A5N5PQR0-F1
#
_cell.length_a   1.000
_cell.length_b   1.000
_cell.length_c   1.000
_cell.angle_alpha   90.00
_cell.angle_beta   90.00
_cell.angle_gamma   90.00
#
_symmetry.space_group_name_H-M   'P 1'
#
loop_
_entity.id
_entity.type
_entity.pdbx_description
1 polymer ?
#
loop_
_entity_poly.entity_id
_entity_poly.type
_entity_poly.pdbx_seq_one_letter_code
_entity_poly.pdbx_strand_id
1 'polypeptide(L)' 'HDLQRYALSADGLWITWDGQDVLWLPPEFRPSCLAVSGSMIAIGYAQGNVLLFKF' A
#
# COMPACT_ATOMS: atom_id res chain seq x y z
N HIS A 1 4.14 1.32 20.77
CA HIS A 1 4.05 2.32 19.69
C HIS A 1 4.55 1.62 18.44
N ASP A 2 3.67 0.90 17.75
CA ASP A 2 3.98 0.32 16.44
C ASP A 2 4.17 1.47 15.45
N LEU A 3 5.41 1.73 15.08
CA LEU A 3 5.70 2.57 13.93
C LEU A 3 5.19 1.78 12.72
N GLN A 4 4.14 2.29 12.09
CA GLN A 4 3.58 1.71 10.87
C GLN A 4 4.62 1.88 9.77
N ARG A 5 5.51 0.89 9.62
CA ARG A 5 6.69 0.95 8.72
C ARG A 5 6.28 0.94 7.26
N TYR A 6 5.11 0.38 6.97
CA TYR A 6 4.53 0.34 5.64
C TYR A 6 3.56 1.50 5.44
N ALA A 7 3.70 2.17 4.30
CA ALA A 7 2.82 3.25 3.88
C ALA A 7 2.72 3.29 2.35
N LEU A 8 1.86 4.18 1.85
CA LEU A 8 1.78 4.54 0.45
C LEU A 8 2.52 5.87 0.24
N SER A 9 3.25 6.00 -0.86
CA SER A 9 3.87 7.26 -1.25
C SER A 9 2.82 8.36 -1.47
N ALA A 10 3.24 9.62 -1.38
CA ALA A 10 2.33 10.76 -1.50
C ALA A 10 1.62 10.84 -2.87
N ASP A 11 2.25 10.31 -3.92
CA ASP A 11 1.69 10.21 -5.28
C ASP A 11 0.86 8.93 -5.51
N GLY A 12 0.80 8.03 -4.53
CA GLY A 12 0.04 6.79 -4.59
C GLY A 12 0.65 5.71 -5.50
N LEU A 13 1.89 5.89 -5.94
CA LEU A 13 2.55 5.01 -6.92
C LEU A 13 3.41 3.92 -6.29
N TRP A 14 3.78 4.08 -5.02
CA TRP A 14 4.70 3.18 -4.35
C TRP A 14 4.16 2.74 -3.01
N ILE A 15 4.34 1.46 -2.71
CA ILE A 15 4.40 1.01 -1.32
C ILE A 15 5.78 1.38 -0.80
N THR A 16 5.81 2.04 0.34
CA THR A 16 7.03 2.45 1.03
C THR A 16 7.27 1.63 2.28
N TRP A 17 8.53 1.34 2.58
CA TRP A 17 8.98 0.78 3.86
C TRP A 17 9.96 1.76 4.52
N ASP A 18 9.64 2.19 5.74
CA ASP A 18 10.39 3.24 6.47
C ASP A 18 10.64 4.50 5.61
N GLY A 19 9.66 4.87 4.78
CA GLY A 19 9.73 6.04 3.89
C GLY A 19 10.55 5.82 2.61
N GLN A 20 11.03 4.61 2.34
CA GLN A 20 11.69 4.27 1.07
C GLN A 20 10.77 3.46 0.15
N ASP A 21 10.77 3.80 -1.14
CA ASP A 21 9.99 3.11 -2.16
C ASP A 21 10.48 1.66 -2.35
N VAL A 22 9.59 0.68 -2.16
CA VAL A 22 9.94 -0.76 -2.25
C VAL A 22 9.12 -1.53 -3.29
N LEU A 23 7.90 -1.11 -3.60
CA LEU A 23 7.08 -1.76 -4.64
C LEU A 23 6.31 -0.72 -5.45
N TRP A 24 6.54 -0.72 -6.76
CA TRP A 24 5.80 0.13 -7.69
C TRP A 24 4.42 -0.46 -7.99
N LEU A 25 3.41 0.40 -8.06
CA LEU A 25 2.03 0.06 -8.40
C LEU A 25 1.73 0.50 -9.83
N PRO A 26 1.43 -0.46 -10.74
CA PRO A 26 0.95 -0.15 -12.08
C PRO A 26 -0.34 0.69 -12.05
N PRO A 27 -0.60 1.52 -13.07
CA PRO A 27 -1.80 2.36 -13.16
C PRO A 27 -3.12 1.63 -12.87
N GLU A 28 -3.25 0.39 -13.33
CA GLU A 28 -4.40 -0.49 -13.13
C GLU A 28 -4.62 -0.94 -11.67
N PHE A 29 -3.60 -0.82 -10.82
CA PHE A 29 -3.62 -1.19 -9.41
C PHE A 29 -3.50 0.01 -8.47
N ARG A 30 -3.64 1.24 -8.99
CA ARG A 30 -3.57 2.44 -8.14
C ARG A 30 -4.71 2.42 -7.10
N PRO A 31 -4.39 2.56 -5.82
CA PRO A 31 -5.36 2.45 -4.73
C PRO A 31 -6.35 3.61 -4.74
N SER A 32 -7.62 3.33 -4.48
CA SER A 32 -8.58 4.31 -4.00
C SER A 32 -8.64 4.35 -2.46
N CYS A 33 -8.25 3.27 -1.80
CA CYS A 33 -8.10 3.20 -0.35
C CYS A 33 -6.99 2.23 0.07
N LEU A 34 -6.47 2.43 1.29
CA LEU A 34 -5.39 1.65 1.89
C LEU A 34 -5.73 1.33 3.35
N ALA A 35 -5.41 0.12 3.80
CA ALA A 35 -5.37 -0.22 5.21
C ALA A 35 -4.08 -0.99 5.51
N VAL A 36 -3.41 -0.64 6.61
CA VAL A 36 -2.16 -1.28 7.05
C VAL A 36 -2.35 -1.86 8.45
N SER A 37 -2.01 -3.13 8.62
CA SER A 37 -2.09 -3.85 9.89
C SER A 37 -0.86 -4.73 10.08
N GLY A 38 0.04 -4.34 10.98
CA GLY A 38 1.31 -5.04 11.20
C GLY A 38 2.15 -5.12 9.92
N SER A 39 2.44 -6.34 9.45
CA SER A 39 3.16 -6.60 8.19
C SER A 39 2.24 -6.78 6.97
N MET A 40 0.98 -6.39 7.08
CA MET A 40 -0.03 -6.56 6.05
C MET A 40 -0.49 -5.21 5.49
N ILE A 41 -0.62 -5.15 4.16
CA ILE A 41 -1.17 -4.01 3.45
C ILE A 41 -2.35 -4.49 2.59
N ALA A 42 -3.50 -3.85 2.77
CA ALA A 42 -4.66 -4.03 1.92
C ALA A 42 -4.86 -2.77 1.07
N ILE A 43 -4.93 -2.95 -0.25
CA ILE A 43 -5.17 -1.89 -1.24
C ILE A 43 -6.52 -2.18 -1.90
N GLY A 44 -7.48 -1.26 -1.76
CA GLY A 44 -8.73 -1.32 -2.52
C GLY A 44 -8.66 -0.41 -3.74
N TYR A 45 -9.27 -0.84 -4.86
CA TYR A 45 -9.44 0.01 -6.05
C TYR A 45 -10.89 -0.03 -6.59
N ALA A 46 -11.17 0.85 -7.56
CA ALA A 46 -12.50 1.30 -8.02
C ALA A 46 -13.54 0.22 -8.39
N GLN A 47 -13.17 -1.06 -8.45
CA GLN A 47 -14.07 -2.17 -8.79
C GLN A 47 -14.37 -3.10 -7.61
N GLY A 48 -14.03 -2.71 -6.37
CA GLY A 48 -14.25 -3.53 -5.17
C GLY A 48 -13.24 -4.65 -4.97
N ASN A 49 -12.23 -4.70 -5.84
CA ASN A 49 -11.11 -5.63 -5.74
C ASN A 49 -10.11 -5.13 -4.69
N VAL A 50 -9.56 -6.07 -3.92
CA VAL A 50 -8.56 -5.79 -2.88
C VAL A 50 -7.29 -6.56 -3.21
N LEU A 51 -6.16 -5.85 -3.29
CA LEU A 51 -4.83 -6.47 -3.27
C LEU A 51 -4.36 -6.58 -1.83
N LEU A 52 -3.87 -7.75 -1.47
CA LEU A 52 -3.39 -8.05 -0.14
C LEU A 52 -1.92 -8.46 -0.21
N PHE A 53 -1.07 -7.66 0.41
CA PHE A 53 0.34 -7.94 0.55
C PHE A 53 0.62 -8.34 1.99
N LYS A 54 1.29 -9.47 2.18
CA LYS A 54 1.78 -9.91 3.48
C LYS A 54 3.29 -10.08 3.38
N PHE A 55 4.01 -9.36 4.22
CA PHE A 55 5.46 -9.41 4.35
C PHE A 55 5.86 -10.17 5.61
#